data_AF-A0A372RYE1-F1
#
_entry.id   AF-A0A372RYE1-F1
#
_cell.length_a   1.000
_cell.length_b   1.000
_cell.length_c   1.000
_cell.angle_alpha   90.00
_cell.angle_beta   90.00
_cell.angle_gamma   90.00
#
_symmetry.space_group_name_H-M   'P 1'
#
loop_
_entity.id
_entity.type
_entity.pdbx_description
1 polymer ?
#
loop_
_entity_poly.entity_id
_entity_poly.type
_entity_poly.pdbx_seq_one_letter_code
_entity_poly.pdbx_strand_id
1 'polypeptide(L)' 'MVLGKIVHFAADAVLVSAVLAGIKRSTGLSVATHKIENQEIKSAVVKFLNVGEWVVDQSILIISNSSYFERKR' A
#
# COMPACT_ATOMS: atom_id res chain seq x y z
N MET A 1 1.57 21.37 17.91
CA MET A 1 0.75 21.12 16.69
C MET A 1 1.63 20.66 15.51
N VAL A 2 2.42 19.59 15.69
CA VAL A 2 3.27 19.02 14.62
C VAL A 2 3.07 17.51 14.52
N LEU A 3 2.91 16.84 15.67
CA LEU A 3 2.65 15.40 15.75
C LEU A 3 1.42 14.97 14.95
N GLY A 4 0.30 15.71 15.04
CA GLY A 4 -0.91 15.41 14.28
C GLY A 4 -0.72 15.49 12.76
N LYS A 5 0.11 16.41 12.27
CA LYS A 5 0.40 16.54 10.82
C LYS A 5 1.28 15.39 10.33
N ILE A 6 2.27 15.00 11.11
CA ILE A 6 3.15 13.86 10.77
C ILE A 6 2.33 12.57 10.69
N VAL A 7 1.46 12.32 11.67
CA VAL A 7 0.58 11.13 11.66
C VAL A 7 -0.34 11.16 10.43
N HIS A 8 -0.89 12.32 10.08
CA HIS A 8 -1.75 12.44 8.90
C HIS A 8 -1.00 12.12 7.61
N PHE A 9 0.18 12.72 7.38
CA PHE A 9 0.98 12.42 6.19
C PHE A 9 1.45 10.96 6.14
N ALA A 10 1.75 10.35 7.29
CA ALA A 10 2.07 8.93 7.34
C ALA A 10 0.85 8.06 6.96
N ALA A 11 -0.34 8.41 7.45
CA ALA A 11 -1.58 7.74 7.07
C ALA A 11 -1.86 7.90 5.57
N ASP A 12 -1.74 9.10 5.03
CA ASP A 12 -1.94 9.38 3.60
C ASP A 12 -0.94 8.59 2.74
N ALA A 13 0.32 8.53 3.15
CA ALA A 13 1.35 7.75 2.47
C ALA A 13 0.96 6.26 2.43
N VAL A 14 0.49 5.69 3.55
CA VAL A 14 0.00 4.31 3.61
C VAL A 14 -1.23 4.09 2.73
N LEU A 15 -2.16 5.04 2.69
CA LEU A 15 -3.35 4.96 1.82
C LEU A 15 -2.94 4.95 0.35
N VAL A 16 -2.03 5.84 -0.05
CA VAL A 16 -1.51 5.88 -1.42
C VAL A 16 -0.81 4.56 -1.79
N SER A 17 0.02 3.99 -0.90
CA SER A 17 0.67 2.71 -1.18
C SER A 17 -0.34 1.56 -1.30
N ALA A 18 -1.39 1.54 -0.46
CA ALA A 18 -2.45 0.54 -0.55
C ALA A 18 -3.25 0.64 -1.86
N VAL A 19 -3.53 1.86 -2.33
CA VAL A 19 -4.18 2.08 -3.64
C VAL A 19 -3.31 1.55 -4.78
N LEU A 20 -2.01 1.87 -4.77
CA LEU A 20 -1.06 1.36 -5.78
C LEU A 20 -0.98 -0.17 -5.77
N ALA A 21 -0.99 -0.78 -4.59
CA ALA A 21 -1.04 -2.24 -4.43
C ALA A 21 -2.34 -2.83 -5.03
N GLY A 22 -3.48 -2.18 -4.81
CA GLY A 22 -4.76 -2.57 -5.42
C GLY A 22 -4.75 -2.49 -6.95
N ILE A 23 -4.20 -1.42 -7.52
CA ILE A 23 -4.03 -1.26 -8.98
C ILE A 23 -3.16 -2.40 -9.54
N LYS A 24 -2.03 -2.68 -8.89
CA LYS A 24 -1.14 -3.77 -9.30
C LYS A 24 -1.82 -5.14 -9.27
N ARG A 25 -2.60 -5.44 -8.23
CA ARG A 25 -3.33 -6.72 -8.11
C ARG A 25 -4.46 -6.88 -9.12
N SER A 26 -5.15 -5.79 -9.46
CA SER A 26 -6.30 -5.81 -10.35
C SER A 26 -5.93 -5.75 -11.84
N THR A 27 -4.85 -5.05 -12.19
CA THR A 27 -4.46 -4.78 -13.59
C THR A 27 -3.10 -5.36 -14.00
N GLY A 28 -2.27 -5.75 -13.03
CA GLY A 28 -0.86 -6.13 -13.26
C GLY A 28 0.10 -4.94 -13.43
N LEU A 29 -0.40 -3.69 -13.48
CA LEU A 29 0.44 -2.50 -13.63
C LEU A 29 1.18 -2.17 -12.32
N SER A 30 2.50 -2.05 -12.39
CA SER A 30 3.36 -1.73 -11.24
C SER A 30 4.20 -0.49 -11.51
N VAL A 31 4.57 0.23 -10.45
CA VAL A 31 5.57 1.30 -10.52
C VAL A 31 6.88 0.73 -11.06
N ALA A 32 7.45 1.40 -12.06
CA ALA A 32 8.67 0.99 -12.73
C ALA A 32 9.92 1.32 -11.89
N THR A 33 10.10 0.64 -10.75
CA THR A 33 11.22 0.87 -9.81
C THR A 33 12.60 0.61 -10.42
N HIS A 34 12.68 -0.13 -11.54
CA HIS A 34 13.91 -0.34 -12.28
C HIS A 34 14.42 0.93 -12.99
N LYS A 35 13.56 1.93 -13.24
CA LYS A 35 13.95 3.21 -13.83
C LYS A 35 14.58 4.18 -12.82
N ILE A 36 14.58 3.83 -11.54
CA ILE A 36 15.19 4.66 -10.49
C ILE A 36 16.68 4.32 -10.42
N GLU A 37 17.52 5.26 -10.84
CA GLU A 37 18.98 5.09 -10.88
C GLU A 37 19.60 5.05 -9.47
N ASN A 38 19.09 5.87 -8.55
CA ASN A 38 19.58 5.92 -7.18
C ASN A 38 19.06 4.71 -6.38
N GLN A 39 19.98 3.86 -5.91
CA GLN A 39 19.68 2.64 -5.19
C GLN A 39 18.97 2.86 -3.84
N GLU A 40 19.29 3.93 -3.11
CA GLU A 40 18.66 4.25 -1.83
C GLU A 40 17.21 4.67 -2.03
N ILE A 41 16.96 5.56 -3.01
CA ILE A 41 15.61 6.00 -3.38
C ILE A 41 14.80 4.80 -3.87
N LYS A 42 15.39 3.94 -4.71
CA LYS A 42 14.76 2.71 -5.18
C LYS A 42 14.35 1.81 -4.01
N SER A 43 15.24 1.60 -3.04
CA SER A 43 14.95 0.80 -1.84
C SER A 43 13.80 1.41 -1.02
N ALA A 44 13.82 2.73 -0.82
CA ALA A 44 12.75 3.44 -0.11
C ALA A 44 11.40 3.30 -0.81
N VAL A 45 11.35 3.47 -2.13
CA VAL A 45 10.13 3.29 -2.93
C VAL A 45 9.65 1.84 -2.88
N VAL A 46 10.54 0.86 -2.99
CA VAL A 46 10.17 -0.56 -2.86
C VAL A 46 9.56 -0.85 -1.49
N LYS A 47 10.19 -0.38 -0.41
CA LYS A 47 9.63 -0.52 0.95
C LYS A 47 8.27 0.14 1.06
N PHE A 48 8.12 1.35 0.54
CA PHE A 48 6.87 2.08 0.53
C PHE A 48 5.75 1.31 -0.19
N LEU A 49 6.01 0.74 -1.37
CA LEU A 49 5.05 -0.07 -2.11
C LEU A 49 4.70 -1.37 -1.38
N ASN A 50 5.69 -2.02 -0.75
CA ASN A 50 5.48 -3.24 0.03
C ASN A 50 4.59 -3.01 1.25
N VAL A 51 4.65 -1.84 1.89
CA VAL A 51 3.73 -1.47 2.98
C VAL A 51 2.28 -1.51 2.48
N GLY A 52 2.03 -0.99 1.29
CA GLY A 52 0.70 -1.02 0.67
C GLY A 52 0.17 -2.43 0.44
N GLU A 53 1.01 -3.32 -0.10
CA GLU A 53 0.63 -4.72 -0.29
C GLU A 53 0.31 -5.41 1.04
N TRP A 54 1.15 -5.20 2.05
CA TRP A 54 0.93 -5.75 3.39
C TRP A 54 -0.37 -5.23 4.02
N VAL A 55 -0.65 -3.92 3.91
CA VAL A 55 -1.90 -3.34 4.44
C VAL A 55 -3.12 -3.93 3.76
N VAL A 56 -3.07 -4.10 2.43
CA VAL A 56 -4.17 -4.74 1.68
C VAL A 56 -4.35 -6.20 2.13
N ASP A 57 -3.27 -6.95 2.33
CA ASP A 57 -3.34 -8.34 2.82
C ASP A 57 -3.96 -8.44 4.21
N GLN A 58 -3.49 -7.63 5.16
CA GLN A 58 -4.06 -7.62 6.51
C GLN A 58 -5.53 -7.21 6.50
N SER A 59 -5.88 -6.23 5.66
CA SER A 59 -7.28 -5.80 5.51
C SER A 59 -8.15 -6.94 5.00
N ILE A 60 -7.70 -7.69 3.98
CA ILE A 60 -8.43 -8.85 3.46
C ILE A 60 -8.57 -9.93 4.54
N LEU A 61 -7.52 -10.21 5.33
CA LEU A 61 -7.60 -11.18 6.42
C LEU A 61 -8.67 -10.80 7.45
N ILE A 62 -8.69 -9.53 7.88
CA ILE A 62 -9.69 -9.03 8.83
C ILE A 62 -11.10 -9.08 8.22
N ILE A 63 -11.26 -8.57 7.00
CA ILE A 63 -12.54 -8.51 6.28
C ILE A 63 -13.09 -9.92 6.03
N SER A 64 -12.24 -10.88 5.64
CA SER A 64 -12.66 -12.25 5.33
C SER A 64 -13.19 -13.03 6.55
N ASN A 65 -12.80 -12.61 7.76
CA ASN A 65 -13.29 -13.19 9.01
C ASN A 65 -14.48 -12.43 9.60
N SER A 66 -14.95 -11.37 8.94
CA SER A 66 -16.05 -10.55 9.40
C SER A 66 -17.39 -11.01 8.82
N SER A 67 -18.41 -11.14 9.67
CA SER A 67 -19.78 -11.51 9.24
C SER A 67 -20.47 -10.43 8.40
N TYR A 68 -19.92 -9.22 8.35
CA TYR A 68 -20.47 -8.10 7.57
C TYR A 68 -20.09 -8.16 6.09
N PHE A 69 -19.16 -9.04 5.70
CA PHE A 69 -18.66 -9.13 4.34
C PHE A 69 -18.89 -10.53 3.77
N GLU A 70 -19.13 -10.58 2.46
CA GLU A 70 -19.33 -11.81 1.71
C GLU A 70 -18.31 -11.89 0.57
N ARG A 71 -17.87 -13.11 0.25
CA ARG A 71 -17.01 -13.36 -0.92
C ARG A 71 -17.88 -13.71 -2.12
N LYS A 72 -18.13 -12.74 -2.99
CA LYS A 72 -18.74 -12.96 -4.30
C LYS A 72 -17.64 -13.23 -5.34
N ARG A 73 -17.72 -14.38 -6.01
CA ARG A 73 -16.83 -14.76 -7.13
C ARG A 73 -17.47 -14.37 -8.45
#